data_AF-A0A3N5NMH3-F1
#
_entry.id   AF-A0A3N5NMH3-F1
#
_cell.length_a   1.000
_cell.length_b   1.000
_cell.length_c   1.000
_cell.angle_alpha   90.00
_cell.angle_beta   90.00
_cell.angle_gamma   90.00
#
_symmetry.space_group_name_H-M   'P 1'
#
loop_
_entity.id
_entity.type
_entity.pdbx_description
1 polymer ?
#
loop_
_entity_poly.entity_id
_entity_poly.type
_entity_poly.pdbx_seq_one_letter_code
_entity_poly.pdbx_strand_id
1 'polypeptide(L)'
;MPTFHKPAPPATPGKSLFIHGVAEGTLAELSCHKKLDVYIRRTKGLGDVLMAALVSHSLRRKLPPKFCKVHLITSPPYKKLITKLKLVDSVCLDGSSTGSFIVNLQDKVDYLPHCAAYHRLDLMAMGVGLRPSDVVANYRIKVDPAWGDWGRTQLKEFGNNRIIALAPWATAPIRSWPNWEEVVGTLLS
;
A
#
# COMPACT_ATOMS: atom_id res chain seq x y z
N MET A 1 -35.57 -38.01 3.90
CA MET A 1 -36.06 -36.63 4.02
C MET A 1 -34.88 -35.72 4.32
N PRO A 2 -34.51 -34.77 3.45
CA PRO A 2 -33.44 -33.84 3.76
C PRO A 2 -33.93 -32.76 4.73
N THR A 3 -33.22 -32.61 5.83
CA THR A 3 -33.45 -31.61 6.88
C THR A 3 -33.12 -30.22 6.36
N PHE A 4 -34.14 -29.35 6.26
CA PHE A 4 -33.96 -27.93 5.98
C PHE A 4 -33.33 -27.25 7.20
N HIS A 5 -32.06 -26.83 7.07
CA HIS A 5 -31.49 -25.87 8.02
C HIS A 5 -32.15 -24.51 7.81
N LYS A 6 -32.73 -23.98 8.88
CA LYS A 6 -33.29 -22.63 8.95
C LYS A 6 -32.19 -21.63 8.54
N PRO A 7 -32.42 -20.71 7.59
CA PRO A 7 -31.42 -19.72 7.22
C PRO A 7 -31.06 -18.88 8.44
N ALA A 8 -29.75 -18.62 8.61
CA ALA A 8 -29.26 -17.72 9.65
C ALA A 8 -29.97 -16.36 9.51
N PRO A 9 -30.33 -15.69 10.62
CA PRO A 9 -30.98 -14.39 10.56
C PRO A 9 -30.07 -13.40 9.79
N PRO A 10 -30.65 -12.51 8.99
CA PRO A 10 -29.88 -11.50 8.26
C PRO A 10 -29.07 -10.69 9.27
N ALA A 11 -27.76 -10.58 9.00
CA ALA A 11 -26.88 -9.73 9.78
C ALA A 11 -27.49 -8.33 9.88
N THR A 12 -27.61 -7.81 11.09
CA THR A 12 -28.09 -6.45 11.33
C THR A 12 -27.30 -5.50 10.45
N PRO A 13 -27.94 -4.62 9.66
CA PRO A 13 -27.22 -3.69 8.81
C PRO A 13 -26.50 -2.68 9.71
N GLY A 14 -25.24 -2.99 10.05
CA GLY A 14 -24.32 -1.98 10.55
C GLY A 14 -24.29 -0.87 9.52
N LYS A 15 -24.47 0.39 9.95
CA LYS A 15 -24.37 1.59 9.12
C LYS A 15 -23.02 1.59 8.41
N SER A 16 -22.99 0.98 7.23
CA SER A 16 -21.81 0.87 6.38
C SER A 16 -21.91 2.01 5.40
N LEU A 17 -21.23 3.11 5.72
CA LEU A 17 -21.18 4.26 4.84
C LEU A 17 -20.12 3.96 3.76
N PHE A 18 -20.56 3.42 2.63
CA PHE A 18 -19.71 3.20 1.47
C PHE A 18 -19.43 4.55 0.77
N ILE A 19 -18.46 5.31 1.25
CA ILE A 19 -18.02 6.53 0.56
C ILE A 19 -17.03 6.13 -0.53
N HIS A 20 -17.54 6.04 -1.76
CA HIS A 20 -16.71 5.93 -2.96
C HIS A 20 -16.09 7.29 -3.29
N GLY A 21 -14.81 7.45 -2.96
CA GLY A 21 -14.05 8.64 -3.31
C GLY A 21 -14.31 9.78 -2.34
N VAL A 22 -13.31 10.10 -1.52
CA VAL A 22 -13.40 11.26 -0.63
C VAL A 22 -12.66 12.41 -1.30
N ALA A 23 -13.40 13.47 -1.56
CA ALA A 23 -12.90 14.79 -1.95
C ALA A 23 -12.37 15.54 -0.71
N GLU A 24 -11.81 16.73 -0.92
CA GLU A 24 -11.39 17.64 0.15
C GLU A 24 -12.46 17.75 1.25
N GLY A 25 -12.08 17.48 2.51
CA GLY A 25 -13.00 17.46 3.67
C GLY A 25 -12.85 16.26 4.60
N THR A 26 -12.18 15.19 4.15
CA THR A 26 -12.02 13.91 4.86
C THR A 26 -11.61 14.06 6.32
N LEU A 27 -10.55 14.81 6.63
CA LEU A 27 -10.05 14.94 8.01
C LEU A 27 -11.07 15.58 8.96
N ALA A 28 -11.84 16.56 8.49
CA ALA A 28 -12.84 17.24 9.29
C ALA A 28 -14.02 16.29 9.62
N GLU A 29 -14.51 15.53 8.64
CA GLU A 29 -15.58 14.56 8.83
C GLU A 29 -15.16 13.39 9.74
N LEU A 30 -13.92 12.91 9.61
CA LEU A 30 -13.39 11.83 10.44
C LEU A 30 -13.22 12.26 11.91
N SER A 31 -13.00 13.55 12.18
CA SER A 31 -12.78 14.07 13.53
C SER A 31 -14.02 14.06 14.44
N CYS A 32 -15.22 13.97 13.87
CA CYS A 32 -16.49 14.01 14.61
C CYS A 32 -16.93 12.67 15.23
N HIS A 33 -16.22 11.57 14.95
CA HIS A 33 -16.66 10.21 15.29
C HIS A 33 -15.96 9.66 16.56
N LYS A 34 -16.74 9.02 17.45
CA LYS A 34 -16.24 8.48 18.73
C LYS A 34 -15.30 7.28 18.59
N LYS A 35 -15.45 6.47 17.53
CA LYS A 35 -14.54 5.37 17.13
C LYS A 35 -14.67 5.16 15.63
N LEU A 36 -13.55 5.10 14.93
CA LEU A 36 -13.51 5.10 13.47
C LEU A 36 -12.38 4.19 12.95
N ASP A 37 -12.74 3.18 12.18
CA ASP A 37 -11.78 2.36 11.44
C ASP A 37 -11.73 2.85 9.97
N VAL A 38 -10.59 3.42 9.58
CA VAL A 38 -10.31 3.91 8.22
C VAL A 38 -9.52 2.86 7.46
N TYR A 39 -10.03 2.44 6.32
CA TYR A 39 -9.38 1.46 5.46
C TYR A 39 -8.92 2.14 4.18
N ILE A 40 -7.62 2.07 3.89
CA ILE A 40 -7.05 2.57 2.64
C ILE A 40 -6.85 1.36 1.72
N ARG A 41 -7.46 1.38 0.53
CA ARG A 41 -7.39 0.27 -0.42
C ARG A 41 -6.43 0.59 -1.57
N ARG A 42 -5.37 -0.21 -1.68
CA ARG A 42 -4.50 -0.30 -2.87
C ARG A 42 -3.98 -1.73 -2.97
N THR A 43 -4.32 -2.43 -4.07
CA THR A 43 -4.02 -3.86 -4.19
C THR A 43 -3.08 -4.20 -5.35
N LYS A 44 -2.82 -3.25 -6.25
CA LYS A 44 -1.98 -3.44 -7.44
C LYS A 44 -0.70 -2.60 -7.39
N GLY A 45 0.37 -3.18 -7.92
CA GLY A 45 1.69 -2.55 -8.07
C GLY A 45 2.43 -2.45 -6.73
N LEU A 46 3.58 -3.13 -6.61
CA LEU A 46 4.37 -3.09 -5.38
C LEU A 46 4.73 -1.66 -4.95
N GLY A 47 5.21 -0.84 -5.89
CA GLY A 47 5.55 0.55 -5.63
C GLY A 47 4.35 1.36 -5.12
N ASP A 48 3.17 1.16 -5.71
CA ASP A 48 1.98 1.90 -5.30
C ASP A 48 1.45 1.44 -3.94
N VAL A 49 1.54 0.14 -3.63
CA VAL A 49 1.17 -0.38 -2.32
C VAL A 49 2.11 0.13 -1.24
N LEU A 50 3.41 0.24 -1.53
CA LEU A 50 4.39 0.85 -0.61
C LEU A 50 4.09 2.34 -0.39
N MET A 51 3.79 3.09 -1.46
CA MET A 51 3.38 4.50 -1.35
C MET A 51 2.10 4.67 -0.54
N ALA A 52 1.09 3.82 -0.81
CA ALA A 52 -0.15 3.80 -0.02
C ALA A 52 0.13 3.50 1.45
N ALA A 53 1.04 2.59 1.78
CA ALA A 53 1.42 2.31 3.17
C ALA A 53 2.05 3.52 3.87
N LEU A 54 2.86 4.33 3.18
CA LEU A 54 3.43 5.58 3.72
C LEU A 54 2.37 6.66 3.94
N VAL A 55 1.44 6.78 3.00
CA VAL A 55 0.29 7.69 3.11
C VAL A 55 -0.59 7.29 4.29
N SER A 56 -0.92 6.00 4.42
CA SER A 56 -1.67 5.46 5.56
C SER A 56 -0.95 5.71 6.89
N HIS A 57 0.37 5.54 6.93
CA HIS A 57 1.17 5.84 8.12
C HIS A 57 1.09 7.32 8.52
N SER A 58 1.19 8.21 7.54
CA SER A 58 1.13 9.66 7.76
C SER A 58 -0.25 10.07 8.25
N LEU A 59 -1.32 9.47 7.71
CA LEU A 59 -2.69 9.66 8.18
C LEU A 59 -2.86 9.18 9.63
N ARG A 60 -2.39 7.97 9.93
CA ARG A 60 -2.42 7.39 11.28
C ARG A 60 -1.74 8.28 12.31
N ARG A 61 -0.64 8.94 11.94
CA ARG A 61 0.08 9.88 12.83
C ARG A 61 -0.67 11.18 13.07
N LYS A 62 -1.52 11.62 12.13
CA LYS A 62 -2.34 12.82 12.29
C LYS A 62 -3.63 12.56 13.07
N LEU A 63 -4.16 11.34 13.00
CA LEU A 63 -5.41 10.99 13.66
C LEU A 63 -5.17 10.58 15.13
N PRO A 64 -6.09 10.91 16.06
CA PRO A 64 -5.95 10.50 17.46
C PRO A 64 -6.09 8.96 17.60
N PRO A 65 -5.06 8.23 18.05
CA PRO A 65 -5.07 6.76 18.03
C PRO A 65 -6.09 6.13 18.98
N LYS A 66 -6.58 6.89 19.97
CA LYS A 66 -7.62 6.46 20.90
C LYS A 66 -8.99 6.31 20.21
N PHE A 67 -9.20 7.03 19.10
CA PHE A 67 -10.50 7.14 18.44
C PHE A 67 -10.46 6.69 16.98
N CYS A 68 -9.28 6.61 16.37
CA CYS A 68 -9.15 6.16 15.00
C CYS A 68 -8.06 5.11 14.82
N LYS A 69 -8.38 4.07 14.05
CA LYS A 69 -7.41 3.12 13.52
C LYS A 69 -7.34 3.24 12.02
N VAL A 70 -6.13 3.10 11.49
CA VAL A 70 -5.88 3.12 10.05
C VAL A 70 -5.39 1.75 9.61
N HIS A 71 -6.07 1.21 8.62
CA HIS A 71 -5.84 -0.11 8.05
C HIS A 71 -5.47 0.01 6.58
N LEU A 72 -4.65 -0.91 6.07
CA LEU A 72 -4.37 -1.02 4.63
C LEU A 72 -4.97 -2.31 4.08
N ILE A 73 -5.80 -2.19 3.04
CA ILE A 73 -6.29 -3.31 2.24
C ILE A 73 -5.34 -3.49 1.05
N THR A 74 -4.73 -4.67 0.94
CA THR A 74 -3.80 -5.03 -0.13
C THR A 74 -4.06 -6.45 -0.68
N SER A 75 -3.39 -6.81 -1.77
CA SER A 75 -3.41 -8.18 -2.31
C SER A 75 -2.49 -9.14 -1.53
N PRO A 76 -2.75 -10.46 -1.61
CA PRO A 76 -1.98 -11.49 -0.89
C PRO A 76 -0.45 -11.40 -1.03
N PRO A 77 0.13 -11.13 -2.23
CA PRO A 77 1.59 -11.08 -2.39
C PRO A 77 2.27 -10.03 -1.51
N TYR A 78 1.57 -8.92 -1.22
CA TYR A 78 2.16 -7.79 -0.49
C TYR A 78 1.85 -7.82 1.00
N LYS A 79 0.82 -8.54 1.45
CA LYS A 79 0.37 -8.54 2.85
C LYS A 79 1.52 -8.76 3.83
N LYS A 80 2.29 -9.85 3.64
CA LYS A 80 3.39 -10.21 4.54
C LYS A 80 4.46 -9.12 4.61
N LEU A 81 4.79 -8.52 3.47
CA LEU A 81 5.76 -7.42 3.40
C LEU A 81 5.24 -6.21 4.18
N ILE A 82 4.03 -5.73 3.88
CA ILE A 82 3.49 -4.53 4.50
C ILE A 82 3.26 -4.71 6.01
N THR A 83 2.78 -5.88 6.46
CA THR A 83 2.62 -6.17 7.88
C THR A 83 3.95 -6.01 8.64
N LYS A 84 5.08 -6.42 8.05
CA LYS A 84 6.41 -6.27 8.68
C LYS A 84 6.84 -4.82 8.85
N LEU A 85 6.37 -3.90 8.00
CA LEU A 85 6.71 -2.47 8.09
C LEU A 85 6.04 -1.78 9.28
N LYS A 86 5.00 -2.38 9.90
CA LYS A 86 4.28 -1.81 11.07
C LYS A 86 3.83 -0.35 10.88
N LEU A 87 3.57 0.03 9.63
CA LEU A 87 3.20 1.39 9.23
C LEU A 87 1.77 1.75 9.65
N VAL A 88 0.88 0.76 9.64
CA VAL A 88 -0.56 0.85 9.89
C VAL A 88 -0.97 -0.04 11.07
N ASP A 89 -2.18 0.14 11.60
CA ASP A 89 -2.68 -0.64 12.74
C ASP A 89 -2.99 -2.09 12.36
N SER A 90 -3.47 -2.33 11.14
CA SER A 90 -3.51 -3.69 10.57
C SER A 90 -3.50 -3.69 9.03
N VAL A 91 -3.19 -4.86 8.47
CA VAL A 91 -3.21 -5.11 7.03
C VAL A 91 -4.25 -6.18 6.71
N CYS A 92 -5.20 -5.83 5.85
CA CYS A 92 -6.34 -6.65 5.44
C CYS A 92 -6.17 -7.12 3.99
N LEU A 93 -6.86 -8.21 3.65
CA LEU A 93 -6.97 -8.64 2.26
C LEU A 93 -8.21 -8.03 1.62
N ASP A 94 -8.17 -7.90 0.30
CA ASP A 94 -9.34 -7.44 -0.45
C ASP A 94 -10.54 -8.37 -0.21
N GLY A 95 -11.72 -7.79 0.02
CA GLY A 95 -12.93 -8.53 0.39
C GLY A 95 -13.03 -9.00 1.84
N SER A 96 -12.01 -8.78 2.68
CA SER A 96 -12.01 -9.19 4.10
C SER A 96 -12.38 -8.07 5.09
N SER A 97 -12.84 -6.92 4.62
CA SER A 97 -13.08 -5.73 5.45
C SER A 97 -14.55 -5.36 5.54
N THR A 98 -15.08 -5.28 6.77
CA THR A 98 -16.42 -4.72 7.10
C THR A 98 -16.30 -3.31 7.68
N GLY A 99 -15.32 -2.54 7.19
CA GLY A 99 -14.91 -1.27 7.78
C GLY A 99 -15.95 -0.17 7.73
N SER A 100 -15.87 0.78 8.66
CA SER A 100 -16.76 1.94 8.71
C SER A 100 -16.50 2.94 7.59
N PHE A 101 -15.26 3.03 7.09
CA PHE A 101 -14.87 3.97 6.05
C PHE A 101 -13.76 3.41 5.18
N ILE A 102 -13.94 3.44 3.85
CA ILE A 102 -12.97 2.91 2.87
C ILE A 102 -12.56 4.02 1.91
N VAL A 103 -11.28 4.38 1.92
CA VAL A 103 -10.67 5.25 0.89
C VAL A 103 -10.07 4.38 -0.21
N ASN A 104 -10.67 4.40 -1.39
CA ASN A 104 -10.21 3.63 -2.53
C ASN A 104 -9.18 4.41 -3.36
N LEU A 105 -7.92 3.94 -3.36
CA LEU A 105 -6.81 4.50 -4.16
C LEU A 105 -6.51 3.67 -5.42
N GLN A 106 -7.41 2.77 -5.81
CA GLN A 106 -7.18 1.86 -6.93
C GLN A 106 -7.13 2.59 -8.29
N ASP A 107 -7.98 3.60 -8.50
CA ASP A 107 -8.13 4.27 -9.80
C ASP A 107 -7.48 5.66 -9.86
N LYS A 108 -7.07 6.21 -8.70
CA LYS A 108 -6.52 7.57 -8.58
C LYS A 108 -5.09 7.73 -9.13
N VAL A 109 -4.42 6.62 -9.45
CA VAL A 109 -2.97 6.58 -9.73
C VAL A 109 -2.67 6.09 -11.16
N ASP A 110 -3.67 5.56 -11.85
CA ASP A 110 -3.49 4.89 -13.14
C ASP A 110 -3.59 5.86 -14.35
N TYR A 111 -3.68 7.18 -14.12
CA TYR A 111 -3.82 8.19 -15.18
C TYR A 111 -2.53 8.99 -15.43
N LEU A 112 -1.92 8.75 -16.60
CA LEU A 112 -0.78 9.48 -17.15
C LEU A 112 -0.96 11.01 -17.27
N PRO A 113 -2.15 11.58 -17.57
CA PRO A 113 -2.30 13.04 -17.71
C PRO A 113 -2.02 13.81 -16.41
N HIS A 114 -2.40 13.26 -15.25
CA HIS A 114 -2.19 13.91 -13.95
C HIS A 114 -0.78 13.72 -13.40
N CYS A 115 -0.05 12.69 -13.85
CA CYS A 115 1.34 12.45 -13.48
C CYS A 115 2.31 13.50 -14.07
N ALA A 116 1.87 14.29 -15.06
CA ALA A 116 2.67 15.37 -15.62
C ALA A 116 2.82 16.58 -14.65
N ALA A 117 1.88 16.73 -13.71
CA ALA A 117 1.86 17.85 -12.78
C ALA A 117 2.18 17.46 -11.32
N TYR A 118 1.94 16.20 -10.92
CA TYR A 118 2.10 15.76 -9.54
C TYR A 118 2.73 14.38 -9.44
N HIS A 119 3.57 14.18 -8.43
CA HIS A 119 4.13 12.87 -8.11
C HIS A 119 3.01 11.94 -7.61
N ARG A 120 3.06 10.63 -7.92
CA ARG A 120 2.00 9.68 -7.54
C ARG A 120 1.74 9.62 -6.04
N LEU A 121 2.78 9.81 -5.24
CA LEU A 121 2.66 9.89 -3.78
C LEU A 121 1.76 11.06 -3.35
N ASP A 122 1.86 12.20 -4.02
CA ASP A 122 1.08 13.41 -3.73
C ASP A 122 -0.39 13.19 -4.07
N LEU A 123 -0.67 12.56 -5.22
CA LEU A 123 -2.03 12.18 -5.61
C LEU A 123 -2.68 11.23 -4.60
N MET A 124 -1.92 10.25 -4.08
CA MET A 124 -2.39 9.36 -3.01
C MET A 124 -2.61 10.11 -1.69
N ALA A 125 -1.73 11.04 -1.33
CA ALA A 125 -1.84 11.87 -0.13
C ALA A 125 -3.13 12.68 -0.15
N MET A 126 -3.37 13.39 -1.24
CA MET A 126 -4.60 14.16 -1.44
C MET A 126 -5.84 13.25 -1.45
N GLY A 127 -5.71 12.04 -2.00
CA GLY A 127 -6.78 11.04 -2.00
C GLY A 127 -7.24 10.59 -0.61
N VAL A 128 -6.40 10.71 0.42
CA VAL A 128 -6.77 10.43 1.82
C VAL A 128 -7.01 11.71 2.64
N GLY A 129 -7.02 12.88 2.01
CA GLY A 129 -7.19 14.18 2.66
C GLY A 129 -5.94 14.74 3.33
N LEU A 130 -4.74 14.26 2.98
CA LEU A 130 -3.47 14.84 3.41
C LEU A 130 -2.94 15.83 2.38
N ARG A 131 -2.16 16.81 2.83
CA ARG A 131 -1.32 17.59 1.91
C ARG A 131 -0.08 16.76 1.54
N PRO A 132 0.51 16.93 0.35
CA PRO A 132 1.76 16.27 -0.02
C PRO A 132 2.88 16.43 1.03
N SER A 133 3.02 17.64 1.58
CA SER A 133 4.00 17.96 2.63
C SER A 133 3.79 17.21 3.95
N ASP A 134 2.63 16.59 4.16
CA ASP A 134 2.32 15.84 5.37
C ASP A 134 2.81 14.39 5.28
N VAL A 135 3.20 13.90 4.10
CA VAL A 135 3.62 12.51 3.90
C VAL A 135 5.07 12.32 4.29
N VAL A 136 5.32 11.36 5.17
CA VAL A 136 6.68 10.93 5.51
C VAL A 136 7.20 10.04 4.37
N ALA A 137 7.80 10.67 3.36
CA ALA A 137 8.36 9.97 2.20
C ALA A 137 9.59 9.10 2.55
N ASN A 138 10.33 9.49 3.59
CA ASN A 138 11.55 8.81 4.01
C ASN A 138 11.24 7.77 5.10
N TYR A 139 10.97 6.53 4.69
CA TYR A 139 10.85 5.39 5.61
C TYR A 139 12.09 4.51 5.57
N ARG A 140 12.66 4.23 6.74
CA ARG A 140 13.81 3.36 6.89
C ARG A 140 13.35 1.94 7.17
N ILE A 141 13.55 1.03 6.22
CA ILE A 141 13.37 -0.39 6.45
C ILE A 141 14.61 -0.89 7.19
N LYS A 142 14.45 -1.33 8.43
CA LYS A 142 15.52 -2.05 9.13
C LYS A 142 15.63 -3.43 8.49
N VAL A 143 16.71 -3.65 7.76
CA VAL A 143 17.06 -4.98 7.26
C VAL A 143 17.57 -5.79 8.45
N ASP A 144 16.99 -6.97 8.66
CA ASP A 144 17.47 -7.91 9.66
C ASP A 144 18.92 -8.30 9.32
N PRO A 145 19.88 -8.18 10.26
CA PRO A 145 21.25 -8.62 10.02
C PRO A 145 21.35 -10.04 9.45
N ALA A 146 20.46 -10.96 9.87
CA ALA A 146 20.40 -12.33 9.36
C ALA A 146 20.06 -12.40 7.87
N TRP A 147 19.25 -11.46 7.35
CA TRP A 147 18.97 -11.35 5.91
C TRP A 147 20.20 -10.84 5.15
N GLY A 148 20.97 -9.93 5.76
CA GLY A 148 22.26 -9.51 5.25
C GLY A 148 23.27 -10.66 5.20
N ASP A 149 23.33 -11.49 6.24
CA ASP A 149 24.22 -12.66 6.31
C ASP A 149 23.81 -13.77 5.36
N TRP A 150 22.51 -14.05 5.25
CA TRP A 150 21.98 -14.96 4.25
C TRP A 150 22.31 -14.48 2.85
N GLY A 151 22.04 -13.20 2.56
CA GLY A 151 22.43 -12.58 1.29
C GLY A 151 23.92 -12.75 1.02
N ARG A 152 24.79 -12.36 1.96
CA ARG A 152 26.25 -12.56 1.84
C ARG A 152 26.64 -14.02 1.58
N THR A 153 25.97 -14.98 2.20
CA THR A 153 26.25 -16.41 2.03
C THR A 153 25.88 -16.89 0.64
N GLN A 154 24.66 -16.59 0.18
CA GLN A 154 24.21 -16.91 -1.17
C GLN A 154 25.12 -16.24 -2.22
N LEU A 155 25.56 -15.02 -1.95
CA LEU A 155 26.42 -14.25 -2.85
C LEU A 155 27.87 -14.76 -2.90
N LYS A 156 28.40 -15.32 -1.80
CA LYS A 156 29.72 -15.97 -1.76
C LYS A 156 29.79 -17.18 -2.70
N GLU A 157 28.70 -17.92 -2.88
CA GLU A 157 28.63 -19.04 -3.81
C GLU A 157 28.87 -18.61 -5.28
N PHE A 158 28.61 -17.34 -5.61
CA PHE A 158 28.82 -16.79 -6.96
C PHE A 158 30.18 -16.11 -7.16
N GLY A 159 31.13 -16.24 -6.23
CA GLY A 159 32.53 -15.83 -6.40
C GLY A 159 32.81 -14.32 -6.57
N ASN A 160 31.80 -13.46 -6.47
CA ASN A 160 31.91 -12.05 -6.83
C ASN A 160 31.96 -11.12 -5.61
N ASN A 161 32.91 -10.17 -5.64
CA ASN A 161 33.03 -9.10 -4.64
C ASN A 161 31.99 -7.97 -4.84
N ARG A 162 31.23 -7.97 -5.95
CA ARG A 162 30.24 -6.93 -6.30
C ARG A 162 29.05 -7.57 -7.01
N ILE A 163 27.84 -7.23 -6.58
CA ILE A 163 26.58 -7.67 -7.22
C ILE A 163 25.76 -6.46 -7.61
N ILE A 164 25.22 -6.51 -8.82
CA ILE A 164 24.28 -5.54 -9.36
C ILE A 164 22.94 -6.26 -9.54
N ALA A 165 21.92 -5.81 -8.82
CA ALA A 165 20.56 -6.27 -9.01
C ALA A 165 19.85 -5.37 -10.03
N LEU A 166 19.26 -5.98 -11.06
CA LEU A 166 18.51 -5.28 -12.10
C LEU A 166 17.02 -5.67 -12.01
N ALA A 167 16.14 -4.72 -12.26
CA ALA A 167 14.70 -4.94 -12.36
C ALA A 167 14.22 -4.52 -13.77
N PRO A 168 14.46 -5.34 -14.81
CA PRO A 168 14.31 -4.91 -16.20
C PRO A 168 12.86 -4.87 -16.68
N TRP A 169 11.95 -5.50 -15.94
CA TRP A 169 10.56 -5.66 -16.34
C TRP A 169 9.64 -4.70 -15.59
N ALA A 170 8.73 -4.09 -16.34
CA ALA A 170 7.60 -3.34 -15.80
C ALA A 170 6.28 -3.91 -16.34
N THR A 171 5.19 -3.65 -15.61
CA THR A 171 3.84 -4.08 -16.01
C THR A 171 3.32 -3.38 -17.27
N ALA A 172 3.90 -2.23 -17.65
CA ALA A 172 3.53 -1.49 -18.84
C ALA A 172 4.76 -1.40 -19.78
N PRO A 173 4.65 -1.80 -21.07
CA PRO A 173 5.78 -1.81 -22.00
C PRO A 173 6.51 -0.47 -22.12
N ILE A 174 5.80 0.65 -22.03
CA ILE A 174 6.38 2.00 -22.06
C ILE A 174 7.35 2.28 -20.90
N ARG A 175 7.31 1.48 -19.84
CA ARG A 175 8.19 1.60 -18.66
C ARG A 175 9.35 0.61 -18.71
N SER A 176 9.41 -0.24 -19.73
CA SER A 176 10.48 -1.21 -19.94
C SER A 176 11.55 -0.60 -20.85
N TRP A 177 12.81 -0.80 -20.51
CA TRP A 177 13.92 -0.46 -21.40
C TRP A 177 14.13 -1.61 -22.39
N PRO A 178 14.15 -1.36 -23.72
CA PRO A 178 14.21 -2.44 -24.71
C PRO A 178 15.61 -3.09 -24.81
N ASN A 179 16.68 -2.33 -24.55
CA ASN A 179 18.06 -2.75 -24.83
C ASN A 179 18.86 -3.12 -23.57
N TRP A 180 18.33 -4.01 -22.72
CA TRP A 180 19.03 -4.42 -21.49
C TRP A 180 20.33 -5.18 -21.74
N GLU A 181 20.44 -5.86 -22.89
CA GLU A 181 21.61 -6.68 -23.24
C GLU A 181 22.90 -5.85 -23.35
N GLU A 182 22.82 -4.63 -23.90
CA GLU A 182 23.97 -3.72 -24.00
C GLU A 182 24.44 -3.22 -22.61
N VAL A 183 23.49 -2.92 -21.73
CA VAL A 183 23.77 -2.53 -20.35
C VAL A 183 24.44 -3.68 -19.59
N VAL A 184 23.92 -4.90 -19.73
CA VAL A 184 24.50 -6.09 -19.10
C VAL A 184 25.89 -6.37 -19.68
N GLY A 185 26.07 -6.26 -21.00
CA GLY A 185 27.38 -6.41 -21.66
C GLY A 185 28.42 -5.44 -21.11
N THR A 186 28.05 -4.17 -20.91
CA THR A 186 28.93 -3.14 -20.32
C THR A 186 29.27 -3.40 -18.85
N LEU A 187 28.34 -3.98 -18.08
CA LEU A 187 28.58 -4.29 -16.67
C LEU A 187 29.47 -5.53 -16.46
N LEU A 188 29.60 -6.37 -17.49
CA LEU A 188 30.38 -7.61 -17.45
C LEU A 188 31.74 -7.49 -18.15
N SER A 189 32.01 -6.39 -18.86
CA SER A 189 33.31 -6.05 -19.47
C SER A 189 34.26 -5.35 -18.50
#